data_AF-A0A2G8HYF3-F1
#
_entry.id   AF-A0A2G8HYF3-F1
#
_cell.length_a   1.000
_cell.length_b   1.000
_cell.length_c   1.000
_cell.angle_alpha   90.00
_cell.angle_beta   90.00
_cell.angle_gamma   90.00
#
_symmetry.space_group_name_H-M   'P 1'
#
loop_
_entity.id
_entity.type
_entity.pdbx_description
1 polymer ?
#
loop_
_entity_poly.entity_id
_entity_poly.type
_entity_poly.pdbx_seq_one_letter_code
_entity_poly.pdbx_strand_id
1 'polypeptide(L)'
;MQEKLKLFLSSFSSLLDYENNHQWSHWMTSVEKMLDKSFSDSYDHYSKAFGGAGTLNDIHFSDPWSLSLFWKLRSIIGIYFQCIELDKDVLTQLNEFKNEKLENLKVHCCSNCNARFVTQRDLIHTQIPSKINQLILEDIYTTPMKTLYERFAVLRKSSPELLEELTPTIEEDWEIVRADPWYQPCAKCSENALKLQNYKYDGTKWSMLT
;
A
#
# COMPACT_ATOMS: atom_id res chain seq x y z
N MET A 1 -1.55 5.02 23.51
CA MET A 1 -2.20 4.13 22.51
C MET A 1 -3.31 4.85 21.77
N GLN A 2 -4.29 5.43 22.46
CA GLN A 2 -5.41 6.17 21.86
C GLN A 2 -4.98 7.38 21.01
N GLU A 3 -3.97 8.14 21.42
CA GLU A 3 -3.43 9.26 20.62
C GLU A 3 -2.88 8.82 19.27
N LYS A 4 -2.18 7.67 19.22
CA LYS A 4 -1.66 7.11 17.97
C LYS A 4 -2.80 6.60 17.09
N LEU A 5 -3.82 5.97 17.68
CA LEU A 5 -5.03 5.58 16.96
C LEU A 5 -5.71 6.80 16.30
N LYS A 6 -5.84 7.93 17.01
CA LYS A 6 -6.37 9.18 16.43
C LYS A 6 -5.51 9.69 15.28
N LEU A 7 -4.18 9.69 15.44
CA LEU A 7 -3.25 10.09 14.39
C LEU A 7 -3.45 9.25 13.12
N PHE A 8 -3.61 7.94 13.24
CA PHE A 8 -3.89 7.06 12.10
C PHE A 8 -5.26 7.33 11.47
N LEU A 9 -6.31 7.53 12.27
CA LEU A 9 -7.65 7.89 11.77
C LEU A 9 -7.64 9.23 11.02
N SER A 10 -6.97 10.24 11.56
CA SER A 10 -6.81 11.55 10.92
C SER A 10 -6.04 11.44 9.59
N SER A 11 -4.99 10.62 9.56
CA SER A 11 -4.23 10.35 8.34
C SER A 11 -5.05 9.58 7.30
N PHE A 12 -5.91 8.65 7.75
CA PHE A 12 -6.84 7.93 6.89
C PHE A 12 -7.89 8.88 6.31
N SER A 13 -8.47 9.76 7.13
CA SER A 13 -9.39 10.81 6.67
C SER A 13 -8.74 11.69 5.59
N SER A 14 -7.50 12.14 5.83
CA SER A 14 -6.75 12.98 4.88
C SER A 14 -6.49 12.29 3.54
N LEU A 15 -6.15 10.99 3.58
CA LEU A 15 -5.99 10.17 2.38
C LEU A 15 -7.31 10.04 1.60
N LEU A 16 -8.42 9.78 2.30
CA LEU A 16 -9.73 9.63 1.68
C LEU A 16 -10.20 10.93 1.04
N ASP A 17 -9.97 12.08 1.67
CA ASP A 17 -10.27 13.38 1.04
C ASP A 17 -9.43 13.63 -0.21
N TYR A 18 -8.15 13.27 -0.18
CA TYR A 18 -7.27 13.40 -1.33
C TYR A 18 -7.73 12.55 -2.53
N GLU A 19 -8.17 11.32 -2.26
CA GLU A 19 -8.73 10.42 -3.28
C GLU A 19 -10.21 10.69 -3.60
N ASN A 20 -10.75 11.86 -3.20
CA ASN A 20 -12.13 12.30 -3.44
C ASN A 20 -13.22 11.38 -2.85
N ASN A 21 -12.92 10.71 -1.73
CA ASN A 21 -13.82 9.85 -0.96
C ASN A 21 -14.33 10.58 0.29
N HIS A 22 -14.89 11.78 0.12
CA HIS A 22 -15.27 12.70 1.21
C HIS A 22 -16.22 12.10 2.24
N GLN A 23 -17.20 11.28 1.80
CA GLN A 23 -18.11 10.59 2.72
C GLN A 23 -17.34 9.74 3.74
N TRP A 24 -16.32 9.03 3.27
CA TRP A 24 -15.50 8.18 4.13
C TRP A 24 -14.48 8.97 4.93
N SER A 25 -13.98 10.09 4.42
CA SER A 25 -13.19 11.03 5.22
C SER A 25 -13.99 11.49 6.45
N HIS A 26 -15.23 11.97 6.23
CA HIS A 26 -16.12 12.36 7.32
C HIS A 26 -16.41 11.21 8.29
N TRP A 27 -16.56 9.98 7.78
CA TRP A 27 -16.72 8.79 8.62
C TRP A 27 -15.52 8.56 9.53
N MET A 28 -14.29 8.60 9.00
CA MET A 28 -13.07 8.41 9.79
C MET A 28 -12.89 9.52 10.83
N THR A 29 -13.19 10.78 10.46
CA THR A 29 -13.22 11.91 11.40
C THR A 29 -14.27 11.70 12.52
N SER A 30 -15.42 11.10 12.20
CA SER A 30 -16.46 10.76 13.19
C SER A 30 -15.95 9.73 14.19
N VAL A 31 -15.35 8.64 13.71
CA VAL A 31 -14.72 7.60 14.55
C VAL A 31 -13.66 8.23 15.47
N GLU A 32 -12.78 9.08 14.94
CA GLU A 32 -11.75 9.77 15.70
C GLU A 32 -12.32 10.58 16.87
N LYS A 33 -13.39 11.36 16.62
CA LYS A 33 -14.05 12.18 17.64
C LYS A 33 -14.80 11.35 18.68
N MET A 34 -15.29 10.17 18.29
CA MET A 34 -15.99 9.26 19.21
C MET A 34 -15.05 8.63 20.23
N LEU A 35 -13.77 8.45 19.90
CA LEU A 35 -12.78 7.87 20.82
C LEU A 35 -12.69 8.62 22.17
N ASP A 36 -12.87 9.95 22.17
CA ASP A 36 -12.85 10.75 23.40
C ASP A 36 -14.02 10.48 24.35
N LYS A 37 -15.12 9.93 23.82
CA LYS A 37 -16.38 9.74 24.55
C LYS A 37 -16.61 8.30 24.91
N SER A 38 -16.42 7.39 23.94
CA SER A 38 -16.72 5.97 24.09
C SER A 38 -15.88 5.16 23.11
N PHE A 39 -14.97 4.36 23.67
CA PHE A 39 -14.13 3.46 22.89
C PHE A 39 -14.98 2.40 22.17
N SER A 40 -15.90 1.74 22.89
CA SER A 40 -16.77 0.68 22.34
C SER A 40 -17.58 1.19 21.15
N ASP A 41 -18.24 2.35 21.29
CA ASP A 41 -19.04 2.90 20.20
C ASP A 41 -18.19 3.28 18.99
N SER A 42 -16.97 3.79 19.23
CA SER A 42 -16.04 4.12 18.14
C SER A 42 -15.59 2.87 17.38
N TYR A 43 -15.34 1.76 18.07
CA TYR A 43 -14.96 0.49 17.45
C TYR A 43 -16.11 -0.12 16.65
N ASP A 44 -17.32 -0.12 17.21
CA ASP A 44 -18.53 -0.54 16.51
C ASP A 44 -18.84 0.33 15.29
N HIS A 45 -18.58 1.64 15.38
CA HIS A 45 -18.75 2.55 14.25
C HIS A 45 -17.66 2.33 13.18
N TYR A 46 -16.42 2.09 13.58
CA TYR A 46 -15.33 1.78 12.66
C TYR A 46 -15.56 0.47 11.91
N SER A 47 -15.93 -0.60 12.61
CA SER A 47 -16.13 -1.93 12.01
C SER A 47 -17.23 -1.96 10.95
N LYS A 48 -18.28 -1.16 11.12
CA LYS A 48 -19.36 -1.00 10.13
C LYS A 48 -18.89 -0.44 8.79
N ALA A 49 -17.75 0.26 8.73
CA ALA A 49 -17.21 0.79 7.49
C ALA A 49 -16.83 -0.30 6.47
N PHE A 50 -16.74 -1.56 6.90
CA PHE A 50 -16.29 -2.69 6.07
C PHE A 50 -17.36 -3.75 5.84
N GLY A 51 -18.63 -3.53 6.23
CA GLY A 51 -19.71 -4.51 6.09
C GLY A 51 -20.78 -4.12 5.06
N GLY A 52 -21.07 -5.00 4.10
CA GLY A 52 -22.11 -4.80 3.08
C GLY A 52 -21.61 -4.21 1.75
N ALA A 53 -22.55 -3.70 0.95
CA ALA A 53 -22.26 -3.01 -0.32
C ALA A 53 -22.14 -1.50 -0.11
N GLY A 54 -21.22 -0.87 -0.86
CA GLY A 54 -20.87 0.53 -0.69
C GLY A 54 -20.01 0.77 0.54
N THR A 55 -19.04 -0.11 0.81
CA THR A 55 -18.13 -0.07 1.97
C THR A 55 -16.74 0.42 1.59
N LEU A 56 -15.86 0.60 2.58
CA LEU A 56 -14.43 0.81 2.34
C LEU A 56 -13.78 -0.34 1.55
N ASN A 57 -14.34 -1.56 1.54
CA ASN A 57 -13.80 -2.64 0.70
C ASN A 57 -14.06 -2.43 -0.79
N ASP A 58 -15.03 -1.58 -1.14
CA ASP A 58 -15.40 -1.30 -2.54
C ASP A 58 -14.58 -0.15 -3.14
N ILE A 59 -13.80 0.56 -2.30
CA ILE A 59 -12.93 1.63 -2.76
C ILE A 59 -11.74 1.05 -3.50
N HIS A 60 -11.44 1.63 -4.67
CA HIS A 60 -10.25 1.31 -5.44
C HIS A 60 -9.49 2.59 -5.80
N PHE A 61 -8.19 2.62 -5.47
CA PHE A 61 -7.29 3.71 -5.84
C PHE A 61 -6.40 3.28 -7.01
N SER A 62 -6.27 4.15 -8.00
CA SER A 62 -5.37 3.93 -9.13
C SER A 62 -3.92 4.16 -8.74
N ASP A 63 -3.65 5.12 -7.86
CA ASP A 63 -2.32 5.41 -7.34
C ASP A 63 -1.85 4.29 -6.38
N PRO A 64 -0.73 3.59 -6.68
CA PRO A 64 -0.26 2.49 -5.84
C PRO A 64 0.20 2.95 -4.45
N TRP A 65 0.65 4.20 -4.30
CA TRP A 65 1.00 4.76 -3.00
C TRP A 65 -0.22 4.94 -2.11
N SER A 66 -1.26 5.61 -2.62
CA SER A 66 -2.53 5.77 -1.91
C SER A 66 -3.17 4.41 -1.59
N LEU A 67 -3.20 3.48 -2.54
CA LEU A 67 -3.77 2.15 -2.32
C LEU A 67 -3.05 1.39 -1.20
N SER A 68 -1.72 1.43 -1.22
CA SER A 68 -0.92 0.76 -0.20
C SER A 68 -1.11 1.42 1.16
N LEU A 69 -1.11 2.76 1.24
CA LEU A 69 -1.32 3.47 2.51
C LEU A 69 -2.71 3.18 3.08
N PHE A 70 -3.74 3.15 2.24
CA PHE A 70 -5.11 2.80 2.62
C PHE A 70 -5.18 1.46 3.36
N TRP A 71 -4.61 0.41 2.77
CA TRP A 71 -4.64 -0.93 3.36
C TRP A 71 -3.79 -1.04 4.62
N LYS A 72 -2.64 -0.34 4.67
CA LYS A 72 -1.80 -0.30 5.87
C LYS A 72 -2.43 0.47 7.01
N LEU A 73 -3.09 1.60 6.73
CA LEU A 73 -3.87 2.36 7.72
C LEU A 73 -5.04 1.54 8.26
N ARG A 74 -5.80 0.86 7.38
CA ARG A 74 -6.83 -0.09 7.81
C ARG A 74 -6.28 -1.12 8.79
N SER A 75 -5.15 -1.73 8.45
CA SER A 75 -4.55 -2.81 9.25
C SER A 75 -4.07 -2.29 10.61
N ILE A 76 -3.32 -1.18 10.63
CA ILE A 76 -2.77 -0.65 11.90
C ILE A 76 -3.89 -0.13 12.82
N ILE A 77 -4.93 0.50 12.28
CA ILE A 77 -6.08 0.96 13.07
C ILE A 77 -6.80 -0.24 13.70
N GLY A 78 -7.03 -1.31 12.93
CA GLY A 78 -7.60 -2.56 13.43
C GLY A 78 -6.78 -3.16 14.57
N ILE A 79 -5.44 -3.22 14.43
CA ILE A 79 -4.53 -3.69 15.49
C ILE A 79 -4.68 -2.83 16.76
N TYR A 80 -4.71 -1.50 16.62
CA TYR A 80 -4.85 -0.59 17.76
C TYR A 80 -6.17 -0.78 18.50
N PHE A 81 -7.29 -0.92 17.78
CA PHE A 81 -8.58 -1.23 18.40
C PHE A 81 -8.50 -2.55 19.18
N GLN A 82 -8.01 -3.62 18.58
CA GLN A 82 -7.91 -4.93 19.25
C GLN A 82 -6.98 -4.89 20.46
N CYS A 83 -5.87 -4.17 20.39
CA CYS A 83 -4.92 -4.07 21.49
C CYS A 83 -5.49 -3.26 22.66
N ILE A 84 -6.23 -2.18 22.39
CA ILE A 84 -6.91 -1.42 23.45
C ILE A 84 -8.02 -2.26 24.09
N GLU A 85 -8.83 -2.96 23.28
CA GLU A 85 -9.93 -3.81 23.77
C GLU A 85 -9.44 -4.95 24.67
N LEU A 86 -8.34 -5.59 24.28
CA LEU A 86 -7.80 -6.78 24.95
C LEU A 86 -6.69 -6.47 25.97
N ASP A 87 -6.40 -5.19 26.22
CA ASP A 87 -5.26 -4.72 27.04
C ASP A 87 -3.92 -5.39 26.68
N LYS A 88 -3.62 -5.39 25.37
CA LYS A 88 -2.39 -5.99 24.81
C LYS A 88 -1.40 -4.92 24.37
N ASP A 89 -0.13 -5.26 24.42
CA ASP A 89 0.91 -4.43 23.84
C ASP A 89 0.87 -4.48 22.31
N VAL A 90 0.62 -3.33 21.69
CA VAL A 90 0.63 -3.13 20.23
C VAL A 90 1.94 -3.61 19.62
N LEU A 91 3.09 -3.37 20.27
CA LEU A 91 4.40 -3.66 19.68
C LEU A 91 4.60 -5.14 19.36
N THR A 92 3.90 -6.02 20.09
CA THR A 92 3.91 -7.48 19.85
C THR A 92 3.14 -7.89 18.60
N GLN A 93 2.15 -7.09 18.19
CA GLN A 93 1.30 -7.33 17.02
C GLN A 93 1.87 -6.72 15.73
N LEU A 94 2.93 -5.89 15.83
CA LEU A 94 3.57 -5.24 14.68
C LEU A 94 4.58 -6.11 13.94
N ASN A 95 4.75 -7.38 14.33
CA ASN A 95 5.72 -8.27 13.69
C ASN A 95 5.49 -8.40 12.18
N GLU A 96 4.24 -8.35 11.72
CA GLU A 96 3.91 -8.38 10.30
C GLU A 96 4.43 -7.13 9.56
N PHE A 97 4.30 -5.94 10.16
CA PHE A 97 4.84 -4.70 9.58
C PHE A 97 6.37 -4.67 9.56
N LYS A 98 7.02 -5.27 10.57
CA LYS A 98 8.49 -5.33 10.66
C LYS A 98 9.12 -6.33 9.69
N ASN A 99 8.44 -7.45 9.46
CA ASN A 99 8.95 -8.58 8.68
C ASN A 99 8.34 -8.65 7.29
N GLU A 100 7.63 -7.60 6.85
CA GLU A 100 7.01 -7.59 5.55
C GLU A 100 8.06 -7.70 4.45
N LYS A 101 7.85 -8.68 3.57
CA LYS A 101 8.72 -8.92 2.43
C LYS A 101 8.35 -7.95 1.33
N LEU A 102 9.34 -7.59 0.51
CA LEU A 102 9.10 -6.85 -0.73
C LEU A 102 8.05 -7.56 -1.57
N GLU A 103 7.22 -6.77 -2.23
CA GLU A 103 6.21 -7.29 -3.15
C GLU A 103 6.89 -7.96 -4.35
N ASN A 104 6.25 -9.00 -4.86
CA ASN A 104 6.77 -9.70 -6.03
C ASN A 104 6.62 -8.80 -7.26
N LEU A 105 7.65 -8.80 -8.11
CA LEU A 105 7.60 -8.12 -9.39
C LEU A 105 6.70 -8.91 -10.35
N LYS A 106 5.71 -8.22 -10.90
CA LYS A 106 4.87 -8.73 -11.97
C LYS A 106 5.59 -8.54 -13.30
N VAL A 107 5.82 -9.64 -14.01
CA VAL A 107 6.49 -9.66 -15.31
C VAL A 107 5.53 -10.24 -16.33
N HIS A 108 5.29 -9.47 -17.39
CA HIS A 108 4.44 -9.89 -18.49
C HIS A 108 5.31 -10.62 -19.51
N CYS A 109 4.91 -11.82 -19.87
CA CYS A 109 5.66 -12.68 -20.78
C CYS A 109 4.79 -13.03 -21.99
N CYS A 110 5.36 -12.94 -23.20
CA CYS A 110 4.71 -13.48 -24.38
C CYS A 110 4.74 -15.02 -24.36
N SER A 111 3.59 -15.66 -24.51
CA SER A 111 3.47 -17.12 -24.54
C SER A 111 4.05 -17.75 -25.81
N ASN A 112 4.22 -16.97 -26.89
CA ASN A 112 4.77 -17.45 -28.16
C ASN A 112 6.31 -17.33 -28.20
N CYS A 113 6.85 -16.14 -27.92
CA CYS A 113 8.29 -15.87 -28.09
C CYS A 113 9.05 -15.68 -26.77
N ASN A 114 8.38 -15.78 -25.62
CA ASN A 114 8.92 -15.57 -24.27
C ASN A 114 9.57 -14.20 -24.03
N ALA A 115 9.30 -13.19 -24.87
CA ALA A 115 9.70 -11.82 -24.58
C ALA A 115 9.08 -11.37 -23.25
N ARG A 116 9.89 -10.71 -22.41
CA ARG A 116 9.49 -10.26 -21.08
C ARG A 116 9.47 -8.74 -21.04
N PHE A 117 8.48 -8.21 -20.35
CA PHE A 117 8.45 -6.79 -20.04
C PHE A 117 7.85 -6.53 -18.66
N VAL A 118 8.21 -5.40 -18.08
CA VAL A 118 7.71 -4.92 -16.79
C VAL A 118 7.19 -3.51 -16.97
N THR A 119 6.16 -3.14 -16.21
CA THR A 119 5.71 -1.76 -16.18
C THR A 119 6.51 -0.97 -15.15
N GLN A 120 6.74 0.31 -15.41
CA GLN A 120 7.36 1.21 -14.42
C GLN A 120 6.56 1.20 -13.10
N ARG A 121 5.23 1.07 -13.19
CA ARG A 121 4.31 0.96 -12.05
C ARG A 121 4.55 -0.30 -11.24
N ASP A 122 4.61 -1.46 -11.87
CA ASP A 122 4.86 -2.74 -11.19
C ASP A 122 6.23 -2.74 -10.53
N LEU A 123 7.23 -2.16 -11.21
CA LEU A 123 8.58 -2.06 -10.66
C LEU A 123 8.60 -1.26 -9.36
N ILE A 124 8.08 -0.03 -9.35
CA ILE A 124 8.04 0.77 -8.11
C ILE A 124 7.17 0.14 -7.03
N HIS A 125 6.09 -0.57 -7.42
CA HIS A 125 5.17 -1.21 -6.49
C HIS A 125 5.84 -2.28 -5.62
N THR A 126 6.95 -2.88 -6.08
CA THR A 126 7.76 -3.82 -5.28
C THR A 126 8.26 -3.23 -3.95
N GLN A 127 8.46 -1.90 -3.90
CA GLN A 127 9.06 -1.20 -2.77
C GLN A 127 8.08 -0.35 -1.96
N ILE A 128 6.95 0.05 -2.54
CA ILE A 128 5.98 0.96 -1.92
C ILE A 128 5.51 0.46 -0.54
N PRO A 129 5.09 -0.81 -0.35
CA PRO A 129 4.63 -1.28 0.95
C PRO A 129 5.69 -1.19 2.05
N SER A 130 6.95 -1.52 1.74
CA SER A 130 8.07 -1.41 2.68
C SER A 130 8.29 0.04 3.13
N LYS A 131 8.29 0.98 2.18
CA LYS A 131 8.45 2.42 2.49
C LYS A 131 7.28 2.97 3.32
N ILE A 132 6.05 2.53 3.05
CA ILE A 132 4.87 2.94 3.82
C ILE A 132 4.89 2.32 5.23
N ASN A 133 5.31 1.07 5.36
CA ASN A 133 5.49 0.46 6.67
C ASN A 133 6.52 1.21 7.50
N GLN A 134 7.66 1.55 6.91
CA GLN A 134 8.67 2.37 7.61
C GLN A 134 8.04 3.68 8.11
N LEU A 135 7.25 4.36 7.27
CA LEU A 135 6.57 5.59 7.65
C LEU A 135 5.62 5.39 8.85
N ILE A 136 4.83 4.31 8.84
CA ILE A 136 3.91 3.96 9.95
C ILE A 136 4.70 3.60 11.21
N LEU A 137 5.77 2.81 11.09
CA LEU A 137 6.59 2.40 12.22
C LEU A 137 7.31 3.60 12.85
N GLU A 138 7.76 4.58 12.06
CA GLU A 138 8.31 5.84 12.57
C GLU A 138 7.28 6.58 13.43
N ASP A 139 6.00 6.64 13.02
CA ASP A 139 4.93 7.21 13.83
C ASP A 139 4.65 6.43 15.11
N ILE A 140 4.98 5.14 15.18
CA ILE A 140 4.78 4.33 16.38
C ILE A 140 5.94 4.54 17.35
N TYR A 141 7.18 4.45 16.86
CA TYR A 141 8.38 4.45 17.70
C TYR A 141 8.90 5.84 18.03
N THR A 142 8.46 6.87 17.31
CA THR A 142 8.96 8.23 17.47
C THR A 142 7.82 9.24 17.58
N THR A 143 8.19 10.52 17.69
CA THR A 143 7.26 11.66 17.65
C THR A 143 7.72 12.62 16.55
N PRO A 144 7.40 12.33 15.28
CA PRO A 144 7.80 13.15 14.15
C PRO A 144 7.19 14.55 14.24
N MET A 145 7.92 15.57 13.77
CA MET A 145 7.41 16.96 13.76
C MET A 145 6.27 17.17 12.76
N LYS A 146 6.23 16.36 11.70
CA LYS A 146 5.20 16.40 10.66
C LYS A 146 4.27 15.21 10.81
N THR A 147 3.00 15.42 10.49
CA THR A 147 2.00 14.34 10.47
C THR A 147 2.40 13.23 9.50
N LEU A 148 1.84 12.04 9.70
CA LEU A 148 2.04 10.90 8.80
C LEU A 148 1.66 11.28 7.37
N TYR A 149 0.49 11.90 7.19
CA TYR A 149 -0.01 12.28 5.87
C TYR A 149 0.90 13.30 5.17
N GLU A 150 1.43 14.31 5.87
CA GLU A 150 2.37 15.27 5.28
C GLU A 150 3.66 14.60 4.80
N ARG A 151 4.20 13.65 5.58
CA ARG A 151 5.38 12.89 5.18
C ARG A 151 5.08 11.93 4.02
N PHE A 152 3.92 11.28 4.03
CA PHE A 152 3.43 10.48 2.90
C PHE A 152 3.33 11.31 1.61
N ALA A 153 2.76 12.51 1.67
CA ALA A 153 2.59 13.39 0.52
C ALA A 153 3.92 13.83 -0.11
N VAL A 154 5.00 13.89 0.69
CA VAL A 154 6.37 14.07 0.20
C VAL A 154 6.90 12.76 -0.39
N LEU A 155 6.81 11.67 0.36
CA LEU A 155 7.37 10.37 -0.01
C LEU A 155 6.84 9.85 -1.34
N ARG A 156 5.53 9.98 -1.61
CA ARG A 156 4.94 9.50 -2.88
C ARG A 156 5.52 10.19 -4.12
N LYS A 157 6.07 11.40 -3.97
CA LYS A 157 6.74 12.13 -5.05
C LYS A 157 8.10 11.57 -5.40
N SER A 158 8.63 10.61 -4.61
CA SER A 158 9.90 9.92 -4.86
C SER A 158 9.82 8.80 -5.91
N SER A 159 8.67 8.65 -6.59
CA SER A 159 8.47 7.61 -7.62
C SER A 159 9.51 7.68 -8.76
N PRO A 160 9.89 8.87 -9.28
CA PRO A 160 10.94 8.97 -10.28
C PRO A 160 12.30 8.46 -9.78
N GLU A 161 12.72 8.88 -8.60
CA GLU A 161 14.00 8.49 -8.00
C GLU A 161 14.01 6.98 -7.69
N LEU A 162 12.89 6.44 -7.21
CA LEU A 162 12.73 5.01 -6.97
C LEU A 162 12.79 4.21 -8.26
N LEU A 163 12.23 4.72 -9.35
CA LEU A 163 12.33 4.08 -10.65
C LEU A 163 13.76 4.06 -11.18
N GLU A 164 14.51 5.17 -11.01
CA GLU A 164 15.94 5.25 -11.35
C GLU A 164 16.77 4.25 -10.54
N GLU A 165 16.47 4.08 -9.25
CA GLU A 165 17.12 3.10 -8.37
C GLU A 165 16.84 1.65 -8.80
N LEU A 166 15.61 1.34 -9.20
CA LEU A 166 15.18 -0.03 -9.47
C LEU A 166 15.47 -0.49 -10.91
N THR A 167 15.53 0.43 -11.86
CA THR A 167 15.76 0.11 -13.29
C THR A 167 17.01 -0.74 -13.52
N PRO A 168 18.18 -0.45 -12.89
CA PRO A 168 19.39 -1.28 -13.03
C PRO A 168 19.27 -2.72 -12.50
N THR A 169 18.22 -3.04 -11.72
CA THR A 169 18.00 -4.40 -11.19
C THR A 169 17.32 -5.33 -12.20
N ILE A 170 16.80 -4.77 -13.30
CA ILE A 170 16.10 -5.52 -14.35
C ILE A 170 17.12 -6.11 -15.33
N GLU A 171 16.90 -7.36 -15.75
CA GLU A 171 17.75 -8.04 -16.72
C GLU A 171 17.74 -7.32 -18.08
N GLU A 172 18.88 -7.26 -18.76
CA GLU A 172 19.04 -6.50 -20.02
C GLU A 172 18.10 -6.97 -21.16
N ASP A 173 17.63 -8.22 -21.13
CA ASP A 173 16.71 -8.77 -22.12
C ASP A 173 15.22 -8.46 -21.84
N TRP A 174 14.92 -7.76 -20.73
CA TRP A 174 13.56 -7.37 -20.35
C TRP A 174 13.28 -5.93 -20.76
N GLU A 175 12.10 -5.69 -21.32
CA GLU A 175 11.66 -4.34 -21.69
C GLU A 175 10.96 -3.64 -20.52
N ILE A 176 11.26 -2.36 -20.28
CA ILE A 176 10.57 -1.54 -19.28
C ILE A 176 9.63 -0.57 -19.98
N VAL A 177 8.33 -0.69 -19.72
CA VAL A 177 7.28 0.12 -20.36
C VAL A 177 6.61 1.07 -19.36
N ARG A 178 6.15 2.24 -19.82
CA ARG A 178 5.60 3.28 -18.93
C ARG A 178 4.25 2.96 -18.30
N ALA A 179 3.37 2.27 -19.03
CA ALA A 179 1.99 2.05 -18.62
C ALA A 179 1.64 0.56 -18.60
N ASP A 180 0.69 0.19 -17.74
CA ASP A 180 0.03 -1.12 -17.78
C ASP A 180 -0.55 -1.34 -19.19
N PRO A 181 -0.05 -2.32 -19.97
CA PRO A 181 -0.67 -2.60 -21.24
C PRO A 181 -1.99 -3.30 -20.94
N TRP A 182 -3.09 -2.61 -21.22
CA TRP A 182 -4.39 -3.26 -21.04
C TRP A 182 -4.55 -4.42 -22.01
N TYR A 183 -4.08 -4.32 -23.26
CA TYR A 183 -3.92 -5.43 -24.23
C TYR A 183 -3.08 -4.94 -25.43
N GLN A 184 -1.75 -4.86 -25.28
CA GLN A 184 -0.86 -4.63 -26.44
C GLN A 184 -0.30 -5.96 -26.94
N PRO A 185 -0.23 -6.18 -28.27
CA PRO A 185 0.46 -7.34 -28.82
C PRO A 185 1.94 -7.28 -28.44
N CYS A 186 2.58 -8.45 -28.31
CA CYS A 186 3.99 -8.53 -27.97
C CYS A 186 4.86 -7.74 -28.96
N ALA A 187 5.69 -6.81 -28.48
CA ALA A 187 6.54 -5.97 -29.34
C ALA A 187 7.52 -6.79 -30.22
N LYS A 188 7.86 -8.02 -29.81
CA LYS A 188 8.81 -8.88 -30.52
C LYS A 188 8.18 -9.74 -31.63
N CYS A 189 6.94 -10.19 -31.47
CA CYS A 189 6.29 -11.11 -32.43
C CYS A 189 4.86 -10.74 -32.83
N SER A 190 4.35 -9.60 -32.35
CA SER A 190 3.01 -9.06 -32.62
C SER A 190 1.83 -9.95 -32.19
N GLU A 191 2.07 -11.02 -31.43
CA GLU A 191 1.03 -11.90 -30.92
C GLU A 191 0.35 -11.34 -29.66
N ASN A 192 -0.97 -11.47 -29.57
CA ASN A 192 -1.76 -11.06 -28.42
C ASN A 192 -1.94 -12.22 -27.41
N ALA A 193 -0.82 -12.79 -26.97
CA ALA A 193 -0.79 -13.96 -26.09
C ALA A 193 0.13 -13.71 -24.89
N LEU A 194 -0.25 -12.78 -24.00
CA LEU A 194 0.52 -12.45 -22.81
C LEU A 194 0.08 -13.28 -21.60
N LYS A 195 1.04 -13.70 -20.79
CA LYS A 195 0.83 -14.32 -19.47
C LYS A 195 1.56 -13.52 -18.41
N LEU A 196 0.99 -13.49 -17.20
CA LEU A 196 1.61 -12.87 -16.04
C LEU A 196 2.46 -13.90 -15.28
N GLN A 197 3.66 -13.51 -14.90
CA GLN A 197 4.56 -14.30 -14.04
C GLN A 197 5.03 -13.43 -12.87
N ASN A 198 5.13 -14.03 -11.69
CA ASN A 198 5.61 -13.32 -10.50
C ASN A 198 7.09 -13.67 -10.25
N TYR A 199 7.89 -12.65 -9.98
CA TYR A 199 9.31 -12.78 -9.70
C TYR A 199 9.63 -12.20 -8.32
N LYS A 200 10.57 -12.81 -7.63
CA LYS A 200 11.09 -12.35 -6.35
C LYS A 200 12.55 -11.94 -6.49
N TYR A 201 12.90 -10.80 -5.92
CA TYR A 201 14.29 -10.34 -5.82
C TYR A 201 14.97 -10.99 -4.62
N ASP A 202 16.12 -11.61 -4.84
CA ASP A 202 16.94 -12.20 -3.76
C ASP A 202 18.03 -11.25 -3.23
N GLY A 203 18.11 -10.02 -3.76
CA GLY A 203 19.15 -9.05 -3.48
C GLY A 203 20.19 -8.92 -4.58
N THR A 204 20.23 -9.87 -5.52
CA THR A 204 21.16 -9.88 -6.66
C THR A 204 20.45 -10.07 -8.00
N LYS A 205 19.40 -10.89 -8.06
CA LYS A 205 18.64 -11.17 -9.28
C LYS A 205 17.17 -11.42 -9.02
N TRP A 206 16.37 -11.27 -10.07
CA TRP A 206 14.98 -11.67 -10.08
C TRP A 206 14.86 -13.17 -10.41
N SER A 207 14.06 -13.88 -9.63
CA SER A 207 13.79 -15.31 -9.84
C SER A 207 12.29 -15.57 -9.90
N MET A 208 11.86 -16.35 -10.89
CA MET A 208 10.45 -16.70 -11.06
C MET A 208 9.97 -17.53 -9.87
N LEU A 209 8.82 -17.16 -9.30
CA LEU A 209 8.13 -17.98 -8.33
C LEU A 209 7.40 -19.11 -9.05
N THR A 210 7.71 -20.35 -8.67
CA THR A 210 7.08 -21.58 -9.16
C THR A 210 5.82 -21.92 -8.40
#